data_AF-U3B6Z1-F1
#
_entry.id   AF-U3B6Z1-F1
#
_cell.length_a   1.000
_cell.length_b   1.000
_cell.length_c   1.000
_cell.angle_alpha   90.00
_cell.angle_beta   90.00
_cell.angle_gamma   90.00
#
_symmetry.space_group_name_H-M   'P 1'
#
loop_
_entity.id
_entity.type
_entity.pdbx_description
1 polymer ?
#
loop_
_entity_poly.entity_id
_entity_poly.type
_entity_poly.pdbx_seq_one_letter_code
_entity_poly.pdbx_strand_id
1 'polypeptide(L)'
;MLGLCWVWGFCVGLAFLGEGAVMNEAIEALLVHWGDQLNKCGPAGGLGSAMGTIVEFKGCAPRGGVGGSKLLLAGAGPDYVACEVEAALAAIERLDGGVLLHALARRRYAYRPQLTVAEQVEDLAIGRGDAGRRAYTRLVGRLHELLELELRKRVGGVAKDRAQARREGDRFRSAATRQAARAHRGRGAEFEAMQGGKGAIAAHKARKAAGGALNNDRSSGDSALPGVTAPSPE
;
A
#
# COMPACT_ATOMS: atom_id res chain seq x y z
N MET A 1 7.56 -20.94 -12.10
CA MET A 1 7.00 -20.94 -10.72
C MET A 1 8.10 -21.13 -9.66
N LEU A 2 9.25 -20.42 -9.75
CA LEU A 2 10.34 -20.55 -8.75
C LEU A 2 10.80 -19.20 -8.16
N GLY A 3 10.30 -18.06 -8.66
CA GLY A 3 10.76 -16.73 -8.22
C GLY A 3 10.01 -16.10 -7.04
N LEU A 4 8.90 -16.69 -6.58
CA LEU A 4 8.01 -16.07 -5.58
C LEU A 4 8.24 -16.57 -4.14
N CYS A 5 9.00 -17.66 -3.95
CA CYS A 5 9.29 -18.19 -2.62
C CYS A 5 10.35 -17.36 -1.87
N TRP A 6 11.23 -16.67 -2.60
CA TRP A 6 12.36 -15.94 -2.02
C TRP A 6 11.96 -14.65 -1.29
N VAL A 7 10.92 -13.95 -1.75
CA VAL A 7 10.55 -12.63 -1.19
C VAL A 7 9.88 -12.74 0.19
N TRP A 8 9.14 -13.82 0.46
CA TRP A 8 8.51 -14.04 1.77
C TRP A 8 9.48 -14.59 2.82
N GLY A 9 10.51 -15.36 2.41
CA GLY A 9 11.58 -15.79 3.32
C GLY A 9 12.47 -14.65 3.81
N PHE A 10 12.67 -13.62 2.99
CA PHE A 10 13.59 -12.50 3.28
C PHE A 10 13.10 -11.57 4.42
N CYS A 11 11.78 -11.42 4.61
CA CYS A 11 11.24 -10.56 5.68
C CYS A 11 11.20 -11.23 7.07
N VAL A 12 11.25 -12.56 7.14
CA VAL A 12 11.22 -13.32 8.40
C VAL A 12 12.63 -13.79 8.80
N GLY A 13 13.56 -13.95 7.86
CA GLY A 13 14.94 -14.37 8.11
C GLY A 13 15.89 -13.28 8.62
N LEU A 14 15.49 -12.02 8.69
CA LEU A 14 16.37 -10.91 9.07
C LEU A 14 16.66 -10.81 10.59
N ALA A 15 16.15 -11.74 11.40
CA ALA A 15 16.20 -11.67 12.86
C ALA A 15 17.18 -12.63 13.53
N PHE A 16 17.85 -13.54 12.81
CA PHE A 16 18.69 -14.56 13.46
C PHE A 16 19.81 -15.07 12.54
N LEU A 17 21.06 -14.96 13.02
CA LEU A 17 22.34 -15.56 12.56
C LEU A 17 23.25 -14.77 11.58
N GLY A 18 24.46 -14.44 12.07
CA GLY A 18 25.71 -14.42 11.27
C GLY A 18 26.03 -13.12 10.52
N GLU A 19 26.18 -12.02 11.24
CA GLU A 19 25.79 -10.65 10.83
C GLU A 19 26.60 -9.91 9.75
N GLY A 20 27.81 -10.35 9.34
CA GLY A 20 28.66 -9.53 8.46
C GLY A 20 28.64 -9.90 6.96
N ALA A 21 28.98 -11.15 6.65
CA ALA A 21 29.23 -11.57 5.26
C ALA A 21 27.94 -11.86 4.48
N VAL A 22 26.97 -12.54 5.12
CA VAL A 22 25.69 -12.92 4.50
C VAL A 22 24.83 -11.68 4.20
N MET A 23 24.95 -10.66 5.05
CA MET A 23 24.21 -9.40 4.86
C MET A 23 24.74 -8.61 3.65
N ASN A 24 26.06 -8.53 3.48
CA ASN A 24 26.65 -7.87 2.31
C ASN A 24 26.22 -8.53 1.00
N GLU A 25 26.10 -9.86 0.96
CA GLU A 25 25.59 -10.58 -0.22
C GLU A 25 24.12 -10.23 -0.53
N ALA A 26 23.28 -10.11 0.51
CA ALA A 26 21.89 -9.71 0.35
C ALA A 26 21.76 -8.26 -0.18
N ILE A 27 22.57 -7.34 0.35
CA ILE A 27 22.60 -5.95 -0.12
C ILE A 27 23.16 -5.85 -1.55
N GLU A 28 24.20 -6.63 -1.88
CA GLU A 28 24.73 -6.73 -3.24
C GLU A 28 23.63 -7.18 -4.22
N ALA A 29 22.84 -8.20 -3.86
CA ALA A 29 21.73 -8.67 -4.68
C ALA A 29 20.65 -7.61 -4.90
N LEU A 30 20.31 -6.82 -3.86
CA LEU A 30 19.37 -5.71 -3.97
C LEU A 30 19.88 -4.61 -4.91
N LEU A 31 21.17 -4.26 -4.82
CA LEU A 31 21.80 -3.26 -5.67
C LEU A 31 21.90 -3.72 -7.13
N VAL A 32 22.23 -4.99 -7.38
CA VAL A 32 22.22 -5.58 -8.72
C VAL A 32 20.81 -5.52 -9.32
N HIS A 33 19.80 -5.94 -8.57
CA HIS A 33 18.40 -5.87 -9.01
C HIS A 33 17.97 -4.43 -9.29
N TRP A 34 18.29 -3.48 -8.41
CA TRP A 34 18.04 -2.06 -8.63
C TRP A 34 18.68 -1.54 -9.93
N GLY A 35 19.95 -1.85 -10.17
CA GLY A 35 20.66 -1.46 -11.39
C GLY A 35 20.05 -2.06 -12.65
N ASP A 36 19.60 -3.32 -12.58
CA ASP A 36 18.88 -3.97 -13.68
C ASP A 36 17.50 -3.33 -13.92
N GLN A 37 16.76 -2.94 -12.87
CA GLN A 37 15.47 -2.26 -13.01
C GLN A 37 15.63 -0.86 -13.60
N LEU A 38 16.66 -0.11 -13.18
CA LEU A 38 16.99 1.20 -13.77
C LEU A 38 17.23 1.11 -15.28
N ASN A 39 17.95 0.09 -15.72
CA ASN A 39 18.22 -0.13 -17.15
C ASN A 39 16.97 -0.57 -17.94
N LYS A 40 16.06 -1.31 -17.31
CA LYS A 40 14.83 -1.81 -17.96
C LYS A 40 13.73 -0.76 -18.03
N CYS A 41 13.54 0.01 -16.96
CA CYS A 41 12.33 0.81 -16.73
C CYS A 41 12.62 2.32 -16.60
N GLY A 42 13.88 2.75 -16.50
CA GLY A 42 14.26 4.12 -16.16
C GLY A 42 13.96 4.50 -14.70
N PRO A 43 14.46 5.65 -14.21
CA PRO A 43 14.29 6.08 -12.81
C PRO A 43 12.85 6.42 -12.44
N ALA A 44 12.00 6.66 -13.44
CA ALA A 44 10.57 6.85 -13.28
C ALA A 44 9.88 5.74 -14.07
N GLY A 45 9.77 4.55 -13.47
CA GLY A 45 8.93 3.48 -14.00
C GLY A 45 7.55 4.07 -14.27
N GLY A 46 7.24 4.27 -15.55
CA GLY A 46 6.06 5.01 -15.96
C GLY A 46 4.84 4.38 -15.31
N LEU A 47 4.13 5.13 -14.47
CA LEU A 47 2.79 4.76 -14.08
C LEU A 47 2.04 4.56 -15.40
N GLY A 48 1.73 3.32 -15.75
CA GLY A 48 0.86 3.03 -16.87
C GLY A 48 -0.34 3.96 -16.76
N SER A 49 -0.69 4.65 -17.85
CA SER A 49 -1.76 5.64 -17.88
C SER A 49 -2.94 5.18 -17.03
N ALA A 50 -3.56 6.09 -16.26
CA ALA A 50 -4.75 5.77 -15.47
C ALA A 50 -5.80 5.02 -16.31
N MET A 51 -5.91 5.36 -17.61
CA MET A 51 -6.73 4.61 -18.57
C MET A 51 -6.26 3.17 -18.80
N GLY A 52 -4.95 2.93 -18.96
CA GLY A 52 -4.39 1.58 -19.07
C GLY A 52 -4.71 0.70 -17.86
N THR A 53 -4.60 1.25 -16.65
CA THR A 53 -4.98 0.51 -15.43
C THR A 53 -6.49 0.24 -15.35
N ILE A 54 -7.33 1.16 -15.85
CA ILE A 54 -8.78 0.96 -15.90
C ILE A 54 -9.18 -0.10 -16.93
N VAL A 55 -8.52 -0.15 -18.09
CA VAL A 55 -8.74 -1.20 -19.11
C VAL A 55 -8.28 -2.55 -18.59
N GLU A 56 -7.10 -2.63 -17.98
CA GLU A 56 -6.52 -3.88 -17.45
C GLU A 56 -7.35 -4.46 -16.30
N PHE A 57 -7.81 -3.60 -15.38
CA PHE A 57 -8.61 -4.03 -14.22
C PHE A 57 -10.13 -3.89 -14.41
N LYS A 58 -10.60 -3.58 -15.64
CA LYS A 58 -12.01 -3.38 -15.98
C LYS A 58 -12.76 -2.48 -14.97
N GLY A 59 -12.12 -1.40 -14.53
CA GLY A 59 -12.68 -0.46 -13.56
C GLY A 59 -12.69 -0.92 -12.09
N CYS A 60 -12.20 -2.11 -11.77
CA CYS A 60 -12.10 -2.60 -10.39
C CYS A 60 -10.67 -2.41 -9.87
N ALA A 61 -10.37 -1.23 -9.32
CA ALA A 61 -9.08 -0.97 -8.68
C ALA A 61 -8.75 -2.10 -7.69
N PRO A 62 -7.49 -2.60 -7.61
CA PRO A 62 -7.14 -3.72 -6.74
C PRO A 62 -7.50 -3.42 -5.27
N ARG A 63 -8.68 -3.89 -4.83
CA ARG A 63 -9.14 -3.73 -3.44
C ARG A 63 -8.54 -4.84 -2.60
N GLY A 64 -7.33 -4.59 -2.13
CA GLY A 64 -6.60 -5.49 -1.24
C GLY A 64 -5.28 -4.87 -0.88
N GLY A 65 -5.21 -4.25 0.30
CA GLY A 65 -4.00 -3.64 0.83
C GLY A 65 -2.92 -4.67 1.09
N VAL A 66 -1.90 -4.67 0.23
CA VAL A 66 -0.53 -5.01 0.59
C VAL A 66 0.34 -4.02 -0.18
N GLY A 67 1.00 -3.11 0.53
CA GLY A 67 2.08 -2.33 -0.06
C GLY A 67 3.17 -3.30 -0.51
N GLY A 68 3.24 -3.51 -1.81
CA GLY A 68 4.08 -4.53 -2.44
C GLY A 68 3.44 -4.95 -3.76
N SER A 69 3.91 -4.35 -4.85
CA SER A 69 4.11 -5.03 -6.13
C SER A 69 3.09 -6.11 -6.49
N LYS A 70 1.96 -5.73 -7.10
CA LYS A 70 1.51 -6.56 -8.21
C LYS A 70 2.33 -6.07 -9.39
N LEU A 71 3.38 -6.83 -9.71
CA LEU A 71 4.02 -6.76 -11.02
C LEU A 71 2.89 -6.71 -12.04
N LEU A 72 2.65 -5.54 -12.62
CA LEU A 72 1.77 -5.43 -13.78
C LEU A 72 2.37 -6.36 -14.82
N LEU A 73 1.51 -7.14 -15.48
CA LEU A 73 1.79 -8.44 -16.12
C LEU A 73 2.90 -8.43 -17.20
N ALA A 74 3.56 -7.30 -17.43
CA ALA A 74 4.65 -7.08 -18.38
C ALA A 74 5.83 -6.26 -17.81
N GLY A 75 6.05 -6.22 -16.50
CA GLY A 75 7.13 -5.40 -15.89
C GLY A 75 6.86 -3.89 -15.91
N ALA A 76 5.65 -3.49 -16.29
CA ALA A 76 5.23 -2.09 -16.47
C ALA A 76 4.69 -1.45 -15.17
N GLY A 77 5.28 -1.76 -14.02
CA GLY A 77 4.92 -1.15 -12.74
C GLY A 77 6.17 -0.77 -11.94
N PRO A 78 6.09 0.25 -11.07
CA PRO A 78 7.21 0.64 -10.22
C PRO A 78 7.59 -0.56 -9.34
N ASP A 79 8.77 -1.11 -9.58
CA ASP A 79 9.30 -2.16 -8.71
C ASP A 79 9.57 -1.54 -7.34
N TYR A 80 8.74 -1.92 -6.37
CA TYR A 80 8.78 -1.35 -5.02
C TYR A 80 10.17 -1.50 -4.40
N VAL A 81 10.84 -2.63 -4.63
CA VAL A 81 12.17 -2.89 -4.08
C VAL A 81 13.20 -1.92 -4.66
N ALA A 82 13.26 -1.77 -5.99
CA ALA A 82 14.13 -0.79 -6.62
C ALA A 82 13.80 0.65 -6.20
N CYS A 83 12.53 1.01 -6.03
CA CYS A 83 12.14 2.34 -5.53
C CYS A 83 12.64 2.60 -4.09
N GLU A 84 12.56 1.61 -3.21
CA GLU A 84 13.08 1.74 -1.84
C GLU A 84 14.61 1.85 -1.82
N VAL A 85 15.30 1.09 -2.67
CA VAL A 85 16.76 1.21 -2.83
C VAL A 85 17.15 2.59 -3.36
N GLU A 86 16.47 3.10 -4.39
CA GLU A 86 16.69 4.46 -4.91
C GLU A 86 16.47 5.52 -3.83
N ALA A 87 15.37 5.41 -3.08
CA ALA A 87 15.06 6.35 -2.01
C ALA A 87 16.08 6.28 -0.86
N ALA A 88 16.63 5.09 -0.56
CA ALA A 88 17.69 4.92 0.41
C ALA A 88 19.02 5.51 -0.10
N LEU A 89 19.39 5.29 -1.36
CA LEU A 89 20.56 5.92 -1.99
C LEU A 89 20.45 7.46 -2.00
N ALA A 90 19.28 8.01 -2.31
CA ALA A 90 19.02 9.45 -2.21
C ALA A 90 19.06 9.99 -0.77
N ALA A 91 18.89 9.14 0.24
CA ALA A 91 19.12 9.50 1.65
C ALA A 91 20.62 9.50 1.99
N ILE A 92 21.35 8.50 1.51
CA ILE A 92 22.81 8.41 1.66
C ILE A 92 23.51 9.57 0.96
N GLU A 93 23.06 9.98 -0.22
CA GLU A 93 23.64 11.08 -0.99
C GLU A 93 23.68 12.40 -0.20
N ARG A 94 22.70 12.61 0.70
CA ARG A 94 22.61 13.79 1.56
C ARG A 94 23.59 13.79 2.75
N LEU A 95 24.31 12.69 2.98
CA LEU A 95 25.32 12.57 4.04
C LEU A 95 26.70 13.05 3.55
N ASP A 96 27.62 13.30 4.49
CA ASP A 96 28.99 13.67 4.16
C ASP A 96 29.73 12.56 3.40
N GLY A 97 30.18 12.89 2.18
CA GLY A 97 30.76 11.92 1.24
C GLY A 97 29.73 11.01 0.56
N GLY A 98 28.44 11.26 0.76
CA GLY A 98 27.33 10.49 0.19
C GLY A 98 27.25 10.55 -1.33
N VAL A 99 27.59 11.70 -1.93
CA VAL A 99 27.61 11.89 -3.39
C VAL A 99 28.54 10.88 -4.07
N LEU A 100 29.73 10.65 -3.50
CA LEU A 100 30.68 9.66 -4.02
C LEU A 100 30.12 8.23 -3.90
N LEU A 101 29.45 7.91 -2.80
CA LEU A 101 28.84 6.59 -2.59
C LEU A 101 27.68 6.34 -3.56
N HIS A 102 26.86 7.35 -3.81
CA HIS A 102 25.78 7.25 -4.80
C HIS A 102 26.36 7.10 -6.22
N ALA A 103 27.38 7.89 -6.58
CA ALA A 103 28.07 7.74 -7.86
C ALA A 103 28.70 6.33 -8.02
N LEU A 104 29.34 5.81 -6.96
CA LEU A 104 29.87 4.45 -6.92
C LEU A 104 28.79 3.40 -7.20
N ALA A 105 27.62 3.50 -6.54
CA ALA A 105 26.50 2.59 -6.77
C ALA A 105 26.06 2.63 -8.25
N ARG A 106 25.89 3.83 -8.82
CA ARG A 106 25.49 3.99 -10.22
C ARG A 106 26.51 3.38 -11.19
N ARG A 107 27.80 3.61 -10.98
CA ARG A 107 28.87 3.07 -11.84
C ARG A 107 28.98 1.55 -11.74
N ARG A 108 28.81 1.00 -10.55
CA ARG A 108 29.00 -0.43 -10.30
C ARG A 108 27.80 -1.27 -10.77
N TYR A 109 26.58 -0.83 -10.50
CA TYR A 109 25.38 -1.66 -10.70
C TYR A 109 24.50 -1.23 -11.87
N ALA A 110 24.45 0.07 -12.21
CA ALA A 110 23.56 0.57 -13.25
C ALA A 110 24.26 0.78 -14.61
N TYR A 111 25.56 1.11 -14.63
CA TYR A 111 26.27 1.42 -15.87
C TYR A 111 26.48 0.19 -16.77
N ARG A 112 26.14 0.32 -18.06
CA ARG A 112 26.32 -0.71 -19.10
C ARG A 112 27.02 -0.10 -20.33
N PRO A 113 28.07 -0.72 -20.90
CA PRO A 113 28.74 -1.96 -20.45
C PRO A 113 29.43 -1.79 -19.09
N GLN A 114 29.57 -2.88 -18.33
CA GLN A 114 30.10 -2.79 -16.97
C GLN A 114 31.60 -2.46 -17.00
N LEU A 115 31.99 -1.38 -16.32
CA LEU A 115 33.38 -0.95 -16.21
C LEU A 115 34.17 -1.93 -15.31
N THR A 116 35.44 -2.14 -15.63
CA THR A 116 36.37 -2.83 -14.73
C THR A 116 36.59 -2.02 -13.45
N VAL A 117 37.04 -2.68 -12.38
CA VAL A 117 37.32 -1.98 -11.11
C VAL A 117 38.38 -0.89 -11.29
N ALA A 118 39.36 -1.09 -12.16
CA ALA A 118 40.39 -0.08 -12.43
C ALA A 118 39.79 1.17 -13.08
N GLU A 119 38.94 1.01 -14.09
CA GLU A 119 38.24 2.12 -14.75
C GLU A 119 37.28 2.83 -13.79
N GLN A 120 36.57 2.10 -12.92
CA GLN A 120 35.70 2.72 -11.92
C GLN A 120 36.49 3.55 -10.89
N VAL A 121 37.66 3.07 -10.46
CA VAL A 121 38.53 3.80 -9.54
C VAL A 121 39.03 5.09 -10.17
N GLU A 122 39.37 5.06 -11.46
CA GLU A 122 39.82 6.23 -12.22
C GLU A 122 38.67 7.22 -12.48
N ASP A 123 37.52 6.74 -12.97
CA ASP A 123 36.33 7.56 -13.26
C ASP A 123 35.79 8.28 -12.01
N LEU A 124 35.82 7.61 -10.85
CA LEU A 124 35.37 8.18 -9.59
C LEU A 124 36.45 8.97 -8.84
N ALA A 125 37.66 9.08 -9.41
CA ALA A 125 38.81 9.77 -8.82
C ALA A 125 39.13 9.32 -7.37
N ILE A 126 38.92 8.04 -7.04
CA ILE A 126 39.10 7.50 -5.67
C ILE A 126 40.59 7.38 -5.29
N GLY A 127 41.47 7.24 -6.28
CA GLY A 127 42.91 7.13 -6.09
C GLY A 127 43.60 6.47 -7.28
N ARG A 128 44.89 6.12 -7.12
CA ARG A 128 45.68 5.44 -8.15
C ARG A 128 46.23 4.10 -7.65
N GLY A 129 46.39 3.15 -8.55
CA GLY A 129 47.00 1.85 -8.29
C GLY A 129 46.32 1.07 -7.15
N ASP A 130 47.10 0.35 -6.35
CA ASP A 130 46.58 -0.50 -5.28
C ASP A 130 45.93 0.26 -4.12
N ALA A 131 46.38 1.48 -3.86
CA ALA A 131 45.75 2.34 -2.86
C ALA A 131 44.31 2.70 -3.27
N GLY A 132 44.10 3.02 -4.55
CA GLY A 132 42.77 3.25 -5.11
C GLY A 132 41.88 2.01 -5.02
N ARG A 133 42.40 0.81 -5.35
CA ARG A 133 41.66 -0.45 -5.21
C ARG A 133 41.23 -0.72 -3.76
N ARG A 134 42.13 -0.54 -2.78
CA ARG A 134 41.77 -0.72 -1.35
C ARG A 134 40.76 0.32 -0.87
N ALA A 135 40.87 1.56 -1.32
CA ALA A 135 39.89 2.60 -1.02
C ALA A 135 38.51 2.26 -1.63
N TYR A 136 38.48 1.76 -2.86
CA TYR A 136 37.27 1.29 -3.51
C TYR A 136 36.56 0.18 -2.72
N THR A 137 37.27 -0.87 -2.31
CA THR A 137 36.66 -1.97 -1.54
C THR A 137 36.08 -1.48 -0.21
N ARG A 138 36.76 -0.54 0.46
CA ARG A 138 36.25 0.10 1.68
C ARG A 138 35.00 0.94 1.41
N LEU A 139 34.95 1.68 0.30
CA LEU A 139 33.78 2.47 -0.08
C LEU A 139 32.57 1.58 -0.43
N VAL A 140 32.80 0.44 -1.08
CA VAL A 140 31.74 -0.55 -1.34
C VAL A 140 31.18 -1.11 -0.03
N GLY A 141 32.05 -1.52 0.91
CA GLY A 141 31.59 -1.98 2.22
C GLY A 141 30.80 -0.91 2.98
N ARG A 142 31.30 0.33 3.00
CA ARG A 142 30.58 1.47 3.61
C ARG A 142 29.24 1.76 2.93
N LEU A 143 29.16 1.63 1.61
CA LEU A 143 27.90 1.77 0.87
C LEU A 143 26.90 0.71 1.33
N HIS A 144 27.32 -0.54 1.46
CA HIS A 144 26.46 -1.64 1.89
C HIS A 144 25.93 -1.42 3.31
N GLU A 145 26.79 -1.08 4.26
CA GLU A 145 26.43 -0.81 5.65
C GLU A 145 25.42 0.34 5.78
N LEU A 146 25.64 1.45 5.06
CA LEU A 146 24.74 2.60 5.10
C LEU A 146 23.40 2.29 4.43
N LEU A 147 23.42 1.53 3.33
CA LEU A 147 22.20 1.13 2.63
C LEU A 147 21.34 0.20 3.48
N GLU A 148 21.95 -0.77 4.13
CA GLU A 148 21.28 -1.65 5.09
C GLU A 148 20.61 -0.84 6.21
N LEU A 149 21.33 0.11 6.79
CA LEU A 149 20.83 0.96 7.88
C LEU A 149 19.64 1.81 7.44
N GLU A 150 19.70 2.44 6.26
CA GLU A 150 18.59 3.23 5.72
C GLU A 150 17.38 2.36 5.33
N LEU A 151 17.59 1.19 4.74
CA LEU A 151 16.51 0.25 4.40
C LEU A 151 15.80 -0.26 5.66
N ARG A 152 16.54 -0.58 6.74
CA ARG A 152 15.95 -0.97 8.03
C ARG A 152 15.07 0.13 8.62
N LYS A 153 15.53 1.39 8.58
CA LYS A 153 14.73 2.54 9.03
C LYS A 153 13.42 2.65 8.26
N ARG A 154 13.48 2.48 6.93
CA ARG A 154 12.31 2.57 6.04
C ARG A 154 11.31 1.46 6.29
N VAL A 155 11.77 0.21 6.39
CA VAL A 155 10.90 -0.94 6.73
C VAL A 155 10.22 -0.73 8.09
N GLY A 156 10.96 -0.22 9.08
CA GLY A 156 10.42 0.15 10.39
C GLY A 156 9.35 1.26 10.33
N GLY A 157 9.56 2.28 9.49
CA GLY A 157 8.59 3.35 9.24
C GLY A 157 7.29 2.83 8.61
N VAL A 158 7.40 2.05 7.54
CA VAL A 158 6.25 1.45 6.84
C VAL A 158 5.42 0.56 7.76
N ALA A 159 6.06 -0.18 8.67
CA ALA A 159 5.35 -0.99 9.67
C ALA A 159 4.52 -0.12 10.62
N LYS A 160 5.06 1.02 11.08
CA LYS A 160 4.35 1.99 11.93
C LYS A 160 3.17 2.62 11.20
N ASP A 161 3.38 3.05 9.95
CA ASP A 161 2.34 3.67 9.14
C ASP A 161 1.19 2.69 8.88
N ARG A 162 1.50 1.42 8.60
CA ARG A 162 0.51 0.35 8.46
C ARG A 162 -0.26 0.11 9.75
N ALA A 163 0.42 0.11 10.89
CA ALA A 163 -0.23 -0.04 12.19
C ALA A 163 -1.16 1.15 12.49
N GLN A 164 -0.74 2.37 12.13
CA GLN A 164 -1.56 3.57 12.27
C GLN A 164 -2.78 3.53 11.35
N ALA A 165 -2.60 3.23 10.06
CA ALA A 165 -3.70 3.11 9.10
C ALA A 165 -4.72 2.04 9.52
N ARG A 166 -4.27 0.91 10.09
CA ARG A 166 -5.15 -0.10 10.68
C ARG A 166 -6.01 0.47 11.82
N ARG A 167 -5.37 1.18 12.77
CA ARG A 167 -6.06 1.81 13.90
C ARG A 167 -7.07 2.87 13.44
N GLU A 168 -6.70 3.68 12.46
CA GLU A 168 -7.59 4.66 11.85
C GLU A 168 -8.78 3.97 11.17
N GLY A 169 -8.53 2.91 10.40
CA GLY A 169 -9.58 2.10 9.79
C GLY A 169 -10.53 1.44 10.81
N ASP A 170 -10.00 0.92 11.93
CA ASP A 170 -10.81 0.39 13.04
C ASP A 170 -11.67 1.48 13.69
N ARG A 171 -11.12 2.69 13.87
CA ARG A 171 -11.87 3.85 14.38
C ARG A 171 -13.02 4.23 13.43
N PHE A 172 -12.76 4.30 12.13
CA PHE A 172 -13.79 4.59 11.13
C PHE A 172 -14.88 3.52 11.12
N ARG A 173 -14.51 2.23 11.13
CA ARG A 173 -15.48 1.13 11.21
C ARG A 173 -16.34 1.22 12.47
N SER A 174 -15.72 1.50 13.62
CA SER A 174 -16.42 1.65 14.91
C SER A 174 -17.31 2.88 14.97
N ALA A 175 -16.95 3.96 14.28
CA ALA A 175 -17.80 5.15 14.15
C ALA A 175 -19.00 4.87 13.23
N ALA A 176 -18.76 4.23 12.09
CA ALA A 176 -19.80 3.85 11.14
C ALA A 176 -20.84 2.91 11.76
N THR A 177 -20.43 1.88 12.51
CA THR A 177 -21.35 0.97 13.20
C THR A 177 -22.19 1.70 14.26
N ARG A 178 -21.58 2.62 15.03
CA ARG A 178 -22.31 3.46 16.00
C ARG A 178 -23.31 4.39 15.33
N GLN A 179 -22.93 5.01 14.21
CA GLN A 179 -23.82 5.86 13.43
C GLN A 179 -24.99 5.06 12.86
N ALA A 180 -24.73 3.88 12.28
CA ALA A 180 -25.78 2.98 11.80
C ALA A 180 -26.73 2.57 12.93
N ALA A 181 -26.21 2.16 14.08
CA ALA A 181 -27.03 1.82 15.24
C ALA A 181 -27.88 3.00 15.74
N ARG A 182 -27.34 4.22 15.73
CA ARG A 182 -28.08 5.44 16.09
C ARG A 182 -29.18 5.75 15.08
N ALA A 183 -28.90 5.60 13.79
CA ALA A 183 -29.89 5.79 12.72
C ALA A 183 -31.04 4.75 12.81
N HIS A 184 -30.71 3.48 13.07
CA HIS A 184 -31.72 2.45 13.29
C HIS A 184 -32.58 2.72 14.52
N ARG A 185 -31.98 3.17 15.64
CA ARG A 185 -32.73 3.58 16.83
C ARG A 185 -33.63 4.80 16.56
N GLY A 186 -33.13 5.80 15.84
CA GLY A 186 -33.90 6.98 15.45
C GLY A 186 -35.14 6.62 14.63
N ARG A 187 -34.96 5.83 13.57
CA ARG A 187 -36.08 5.31 12.77
C ARG A 187 -37.05 4.47 13.60
N GLY A 188 -36.54 3.63 14.51
CA GLY A 188 -37.38 2.86 15.43
C GLY A 188 -38.28 3.76 16.30
N ALA A 189 -37.74 4.87 16.81
CA ALA A 189 -38.50 5.84 17.60
C ALA A 189 -39.55 6.60 16.75
N GLU A 190 -39.21 6.95 15.50
CA GLU A 190 -40.17 7.54 14.56
C GLU A 190 -41.32 6.57 14.25
N PHE A 191 -41.01 5.30 13.99
CA PHE A 191 -42.03 4.26 13.79
C PHE A 191 -42.91 4.05 15.03
N GLU A 192 -42.35 4.08 16.24
CA GLU A 192 -43.14 4.02 17.48
C GLU A 192 -44.05 5.25 17.66
N ALA A 193 -43.56 6.45 17.35
CA ALA A 193 -44.35 7.67 17.40
C ALA A 193 -45.54 7.61 16.45
N MET A 194 -45.36 7.10 15.23
CA MET A 194 -46.44 6.91 14.25
C MET A 194 -47.47 5.84 14.68
N GLN A 195 -47.08 4.85 15.49
CA GLN A 195 -47.97 3.78 15.96
C GLN A 195 -48.66 4.06 17.30
N GLY A 196 -48.64 5.31 17.78
CA GLY A 196 -49.35 5.73 19.00
C GLY A 196 -48.45 5.99 20.21
N GLY A 197 -47.13 6.08 20.01
CA GLY A 197 -46.18 6.49 21.03
C GLY A 197 -45.35 5.36 21.64
N LYS A 198 -44.51 5.73 22.61
CA LYS A 198 -43.48 4.86 23.19
C LYS A 198 -44.11 3.61 23.80
N GLY A 199 -43.70 2.42 23.32
CA GLY A 199 -44.22 1.14 23.80
C GLY A 199 -45.51 0.64 23.13
N ALA A 200 -46.09 1.37 22.19
CA ALA A 200 -47.31 0.94 21.48
C ALA A 200 -47.10 -0.37 20.69
N ILE A 201 -45.93 -0.54 20.05
CA ILE A 201 -45.56 -1.75 19.32
C ILE A 201 -45.40 -2.95 20.26
N ALA A 202 -44.77 -2.74 21.41
CA ALA A 202 -44.58 -3.77 22.43
C ALA A 202 -45.92 -4.18 23.05
N ALA A 203 -46.80 -3.21 23.34
CA ALA A 203 -48.16 -3.45 23.80
C ALA A 203 -49.02 -4.19 22.76
N HIS A 204 -48.92 -3.83 21.47
CA HIS A 204 -49.61 -4.52 20.39
C HIS A 204 -49.13 -5.98 20.24
N LYS A 205 -47.81 -6.21 20.25
CA LYS A 205 -47.24 -7.57 20.23
C LYS A 205 -47.66 -8.37 21.47
N ALA A 206 -47.65 -7.77 22.65
CA ALA A 206 -48.08 -8.41 23.90
C ALA A 206 -49.57 -8.78 23.86
N ARG A 207 -50.45 -7.90 23.35
CA ARG A 207 -51.87 -8.20 23.14
C ARG A 207 -52.09 -9.33 22.14
N LYS A 208 -51.34 -9.34 21.02
CA LYS A 208 -51.41 -10.42 20.04
C LYS A 208 -50.92 -11.76 20.61
N ALA A 209 -49.86 -11.74 21.44
CA ALA A 209 -49.34 -12.92 22.12
C ALA A 209 -50.27 -13.43 23.23
N ALA A 210 -51.02 -12.54 23.89
CA ALA A 210 -52.06 -12.86 24.88
C ALA A 210 -53.38 -13.35 24.25
N GLY A 211 -53.41 -13.64 22.94
CA GLY A 211 -54.60 -14.18 22.26
C GLY A 211 -55.66 -13.16 21.88
N GLY A 212 -55.36 -11.86 21.94
CA GLY A 212 -56.26 -10.81 21.48
C GLY A 212 -56.43 -10.85 19.96
N ALA A 213 -57.45 -11.55 19.48
CA ALA A 213 -57.91 -11.46 18.10
C ALA A 213 -58.44 -10.04 17.87
N LEU A 214 -57.74 -9.25 17.06
CA LEU A 214 -58.32 -8.05 16.48
C LEU A 214 -59.38 -8.53 15.48
N ASN A 215 -60.66 -8.27 15.78
CA ASN A 215 -61.70 -8.31 14.76
C ASN A 215 -61.27 -7.37 13.63
N ASN A 216 -60.91 -7.95 12.49
CA ASN A 216 -60.73 -7.22 11.24
C ASN A 216 -62.12 -6.80 10.75
N ASP A 217 -62.63 -5.67 11.25
CA ASP A 217 -63.64 -4.93 10.51
C ASP A 217 -62.96 -4.25 9.32
N ARG A 218 -62.82 -5.03 8.23
CA ARG A 218 -62.69 -4.48 6.89
C ARG A 218 -64.07 -3.97 6.47
N SER A 219 -64.47 -2.81 6.98
CA SER A 219 -65.49 -1.99 6.33
C SER A 219 -64.84 -1.28 5.16
N SER A 220 -65.05 -1.87 3.98
CA SER A 220 -64.78 -1.28 2.67
C SER A 220 -65.49 0.06 2.56
N GLY A 221 -64.74 1.16 2.67
CA GLY A 221 -65.21 2.52 2.43
C GLY A 221 -64.44 3.11 1.25
N ASP A 222 -65.13 3.13 0.10
CA ASP A 222 -64.94 3.93 -1.11
C ASP A 222 -63.59 4.62 -1.37
N SER A 223 -62.90 4.09 -2.38
CA SER A 223 -61.89 4.77 -3.17
C SER A 223 -62.53 5.90 -4.00
N ALA A 224 -62.46 7.15 -3.51
CA ALA A 224 -62.62 8.33 -4.35
C ALA A 224 -61.25 9.02 -4.49
N LEU A 225 -60.62 8.84 -5.66
CA LEU A 225 -59.43 9.58 -6.08
C LEU A 225 -59.86 10.96 -6.61
N PRO A 226 -59.35 12.10 -6.09
CA PRO A 226 -59.45 13.36 -6.81
C PRO A 226 -58.36 13.41 -7.90
N GLY A 227 -58.82 13.66 -9.14
CA GLY A 227 -58.00 13.72 -10.34
C GLY A 227 -56.92 14.80 -10.28
N VAL A 228 -55.71 14.40 -10.65
CA VAL A 228 -54.61 15.30 -10.99
C VAL A 228 -54.63 15.46 -12.50
N THR A 229 -55.13 16.60 -12.98
CA THR A 229 -54.98 17.07 -14.36
C THR A 229 -53.51 17.42 -14.62
N ALA A 230 -52.89 16.73 -15.58
CA ALA A 230 -51.57 17.08 -16.09
C ALA A 230 -51.64 18.33 -17.00
N PRO A 231 -50.61 19.20 -17.02
CA PRO A 231 -50.53 20.30 -17.98
C PRO A 231 -50.09 19.80 -19.36
N SER A 232 -50.79 20.25 -20.41
CA SER A 232 -50.40 20.04 -21.82
C SER A 232 -49.20 20.91 -22.21
N PRO A 233 -48.34 20.44 -23.14
CA PRO A 233 -47.28 21.23 -23.72
C PRO A 233 -47.72 21.90 -25.04
N GLU A 234 -47.67 23.23 -25.07
CA GLU A 234 -47.35 24.04 -26.27
C GLU A 234 -46.43 25.19 -25.84
#